data_AF-A0A2V4DUU8-F1
#
_entry.id   AF-A0A2V4DUU8-F1
#
_cell.length_a   1.000
_cell.length_b   1.000
_cell.length_c   1.000
_cell.angle_alpha   90.00
_cell.angle_beta   90.00
_cell.angle_gamma   90.00
#
_symmetry.space_group_name_H-M   'P 1'
#
loop_
_entity.id
_entity.type
_entity.pdbx_description
1 polymer ?
#
loop_
_entity_poly.entity_id
_entity_poly.type
_entity_poly.pdbx_seq_one_letter_code
_entity_poly.pdbx_strand_id
1 'polypeptide(L)'
;MHTVCTSLSVLLFYLLGYPQRFDRILLTYFSLIFLARFTFFRFLLGLLTVIATLYFTIGFYYGSPNVAVVSAVSETDIDEIQEFCSQLPIYFYFIPLLLVVCFILFFRKFQFSKIGNYYVITIALLICLYRPVKGILKYQPTTFTRITTTVLDNFKYPFFEFCLDLYSSVKIYLTEK
;
A
#
# COMPACT_ATOMS: atom_id res chain seq x y z
N MET A 1 12.96 16.83 -8.26
CA MET A 1 12.97 15.35 -8.25
C MET A 1 12.48 14.81 -6.91
N HIS A 2 13.15 15.13 -5.80
CA HIS A 2 12.77 14.66 -4.45
C HIS A 2 11.38 15.12 -4.01
N THR A 3 11.02 16.39 -4.29
CA THR A 3 9.70 16.97 -3.99
C THR A 3 8.53 16.19 -4.59
N VAL A 4 8.71 15.66 -5.80
CA VAL A 4 7.68 14.88 -6.49
C VAL A 4 7.56 13.48 -5.89
N CYS A 5 8.68 12.87 -5.52
CA CYS A 5 8.66 11.56 -4.87
C CYS A 5 8.03 11.67 -3.47
N THR A 6 8.28 12.75 -2.73
CA THR A 6 7.65 12.99 -1.42
C THR A 6 6.14 13.22 -1.56
N SER A 7 5.70 14.05 -2.51
CA SER A 7 4.27 14.26 -2.73
C SER A 7 3.56 12.97 -3.15
N LEU A 8 4.19 12.19 -4.04
CA LEU A 8 3.65 10.90 -4.47
C LEU A 8 3.59 9.89 -3.33
N SER A 9 4.58 9.86 -2.43
CA SER A 9 4.56 8.97 -1.26
C SER A 9 3.45 9.30 -0.27
N VAL A 10 3.18 10.59 -0.04
CA VAL A 10 2.08 11.04 0.84
C VAL A 10 0.74 10.67 0.20
N LEU A 11 0.58 10.98 -1.09
CA LEU A 11 -0.63 10.68 -1.84
C LEU A 11 -0.92 9.17 -1.86
N LEU A 12 0.07 8.34 -2.19
CA LEU A 12 -0.06 6.89 -2.20
C LEU A 12 -0.50 6.32 -0.85
N PHE A 13 0.09 6.84 0.22
CA PHE A 13 -0.24 6.36 1.55
C PHE A 13 -1.66 6.77 1.97
N TYR A 14 -2.11 7.96 1.57
CA TYR A 14 -3.48 8.42 1.74
C TYR A 14 -4.50 7.56 0.95
N LEU A 15 -4.17 7.20 -0.30
CA LEU A 15 -5.04 6.39 -1.16
C LEU A 15 -5.32 4.99 -0.59
N LEU A 16 -4.39 4.43 0.19
CA LEU A 16 -4.52 3.10 0.80
C LEU A 16 -5.42 3.08 2.05
N GLY A 17 -5.94 4.22 2.51
CA GLY A 17 -6.86 4.28 3.67
C GLY A 17 -6.19 4.09 5.04
N TYR A 18 -4.85 4.10 5.12
CA TYR A 18 -4.12 3.95 6.38
C TYR A 18 -3.94 5.28 7.14
N PRO A 19 -3.83 5.25 8.48
CA PRO A 19 -3.55 6.44 9.28
C PRO A 19 -2.15 6.98 8.98
N GLN A 20 -2.05 8.29 8.69
CA GLN A 20 -0.82 8.98 8.26
C GLN A 20 0.30 8.79 9.28
N ARG A 21 1.28 7.93 8.95
CA ARG A 21 2.47 7.70 9.77
C ARG A 21 3.73 8.01 8.99
N PHE A 22 4.60 8.81 9.60
CA PHE A 22 5.80 9.33 8.96
C PHE A 22 6.78 8.23 8.51
N ASP A 23 6.96 7.19 9.33
CA ASP A 23 7.83 6.05 9.02
C ASP A 23 7.41 5.35 7.72
N ARG A 24 6.11 5.17 7.52
CA ARG A 24 5.52 4.53 6.34
C ARG A 24 5.66 5.37 5.07
N ILE A 25 5.38 6.67 5.17
CA ILE A 25 5.52 7.62 4.05
C ILE A 25 6.97 7.64 3.57
N LEU A 26 7.90 7.69 4.52
CA LEU A 26 9.33 7.75 4.24
C LEU A 26 9.83 6.44 3.60
N LEU A 27 9.30 5.29 4.01
CA LEU A 27 9.59 3.99 3.40
C LEU A 27 9.10 3.92 1.94
N THR A 28 7.91 4.44 1.64
CA THR A 28 7.39 4.57 0.27
C THR A 28 8.21 5.56 -0.57
N TYR A 29 8.65 6.66 0.02
CA TYR A 29 9.55 7.60 -0.64
C TYR A 29 10.86 6.93 -1.07
N PHE A 30 11.48 6.15 -0.17
CA PHE A 30 12.71 5.43 -0.51
C PHE A 30 12.49 4.34 -1.54
N SER A 31 11.36 3.63 -1.52
CA SER A 31 11.07 2.64 -2.57
C SER A 31 10.87 3.29 -3.94
N LEU A 32 10.18 4.43 -4.02
CA LEU A 32 10.03 5.17 -5.27
C LEU A 32 11.37 5.66 -5.83
N ILE A 33 12.31 6.02 -4.97
CA ILE A 33 13.63 6.49 -5.41
C ILE A 33 14.55 5.33 -5.79
N PHE A 34 14.54 4.26 -5.01
CA PHE A 34 15.49 3.16 -5.15
C PHE A 34 14.96 2.06 -6.09
N LEU A 35 13.75 1.55 -5.83
CA LEU A 35 13.16 0.44 -6.57
C LEU A 35 12.69 0.88 -7.97
N ALA A 36 12.15 2.09 -8.13
CA ALA A 36 11.64 2.54 -9.43
C ALA A 36 12.74 2.77 -10.50
N ARG A 37 14.02 2.61 -10.13
CA ARG A 37 15.14 2.50 -11.08
C ARG A 37 15.06 1.24 -11.94
N PHE A 38 14.61 0.13 -11.35
CA PHE A 38 14.53 -1.15 -12.03
C PHE A 38 13.21 -1.25 -12.79
N THR A 39 13.26 -1.61 -14.07
CA THR A 39 12.06 -1.64 -14.94
C THR A 39 10.94 -2.50 -14.36
N PHE A 40 11.28 -3.68 -13.82
CA PHE A 40 10.32 -4.57 -13.18
C PHE A 40 9.63 -3.92 -11.97
N PHE A 41 10.41 -3.39 -11.04
CA PHE A 41 9.87 -2.74 -9.84
C PHE A 41 9.13 -1.44 -10.15
N ARG A 42 9.53 -0.71 -11.20
CA ARG A 42 8.81 0.46 -11.69
C ARG A 42 7.41 0.09 -12.18
N PHE A 43 7.31 -0.99 -12.96
CA PHE A 43 6.02 -1.51 -13.39
C PHE A 43 5.17 -1.98 -12.20
N LEU A 44 5.77 -2.74 -11.27
CA LEU A 44 5.09 -3.21 -10.06
C LEU A 44 4.57 -2.05 -9.19
N LEU A 45 5.38 -1.02 -8.94
CA LEU A 45 4.98 0.17 -8.19
C LEU A 45 3.89 0.95 -8.92
N GLY A 46 3.97 1.05 -10.25
CA GLY A 46 2.92 1.66 -11.07
C GLY A 46 1.59 0.91 -10.95
N LEU A 47 1.61 -0.42 -11.07
CA LEU A 47 0.43 -1.27 -10.91
C LEU A 47 -0.17 -1.13 -9.51
N LEU A 48 0.66 -1.19 -8.45
CA LEU A 48 0.22 -1.00 -7.07
C LEU A 48 -0.38 0.39 -6.83
N THR A 49 0.17 1.42 -7.49
CA THR A 49 -0.38 2.78 -7.45
C THR A 49 -1.77 2.84 -8.08
N VAL A 50 -1.98 2.15 -9.21
CA VAL A 50 -3.29 2.04 -9.85
C VAL A 50 -4.28 1.33 -8.93
N ILE A 51 -3.89 0.20 -8.32
CA ILE A 51 -4.74 -0.51 -7.35
C ILE A 51 -5.11 0.41 -6.18
N ALA A 52 -4.14 1.11 -5.59
CA ALA A 52 -4.40 2.05 -4.49
C ALA A 52 -5.37 3.17 -4.92
N THR A 53 -5.26 3.64 -6.15
CA THR A 53 -6.14 4.68 -6.70
C THR A 53 -7.57 4.18 -6.87
N LEU A 54 -7.76 2.96 -7.37
CA LEU A 54 -9.08 2.34 -7.48
C LEU A 54 -9.68 2.03 -6.11
N TYR A 55 -8.83 1.67 -5.15
CA TYR A 55 -9.24 1.45 -3.76
C TYR A 55 -9.66 2.73 -3.05
N PHE A 56 -9.26 3.91 -3.53
CA PHE A 56 -9.50 5.20 -2.85
C PHE A 56 -10.93 5.39 -2.37
N THR A 57 -11.92 5.11 -3.22
CA THR A 57 -13.34 5.31 -2.87
C THR A 57 -13.73 4.41 -1.71
N ILE A 58 -13.32 3.14 -1.74
CA ILE A 58 -13.57 2.18 -0.65
C ILE A 58 -12.78 2.60 0.59
N GLY A 59 -11.51 2.97 0.43
CA GLY A 59 -10.62 3.37 1.50
C GLY A 59 -11.06 4.65 2.23
N PHE A 60 -11.78 5.54 1.54
CA PHE A 60 -12.35 6.74 2.14
C PHE A 60 -13.47 6.42 3.13
N TYR A 61 -14.35 5.46 2.80
CA TYR A 61 -15.49 5.09 3.64
C TYR A 61 -15.15 4.02 4.68
N TYR A 62 -14.36 3.03 4.30
CA TYR A 62 -14.12 1.82 5.10
C TYR A 62 -12.70 1.72 5.67
N GLY A 63 -11.79 2.63 5.29
CA GLY A 63 -10.41 2.62 5.76
C GLY A 63 -9.54 1.58 5.05
N SER A 64 -8.53 1.04 5.72
CA SER A 64 -7.68 -0.02 5.18
C SER A 64 -8.45 -1.34 4.98
N PRO A 65 -7.97 -2.26 4.11
CA PRO A 65 -8.63 -3.55 3.89
C PRO A 65 -8.88 -4.30 5.20
N ASN A 66 -10.11 -4.75 5.39
CA ASN A 66 -10.53 -5.51 6.57
C ASN A 66 -11.56 -6.59 6.17
N VAL A 67 -11.91 -7.45 7.12
CA VAL A 67 -12.86 -8.56 6.91
C VAL A 67 -14.24 -8.04 6.46
N ALA A 68 -14.68 -6.89 6.98
CA ALA A 68 -15.97 -6.30 6.61
C ALA A 68 -16.02 -5.87 5.14
N VAL A 69 -14.94 -5.26 4.62
CA VAL A 69 -14.82 -4.89 3.20
C VAL A 69 -14.85 -6.15 2.32
N VAL A 70 -14.16 -7.21 2.73
CA VAL A 70 -14.15 -8.48 1.97
C VAL A 70 -15.51 -9.16 2.00
N SER A 71 -16.17 -9.21 3.16
CA SER A 71 -17.53 -9.77 3.31
C SER A 71 -18.53 -8.98 2.47
N ALA A 72 -18.51 -7.65 2.55
CA ALA A 72 -19.36 -6.79 1.72
C ALA A 72 -19.16 -7.13 0.23
N VAL A 73 -17.93 -7.10 -0.29
CA VAL A 73 -17.67 -7.41 -1.72
C VAL A 73 -18.09 -8.84 -2.10
N SER A 74 -18.02 -9.80 -1.17
CA SER A 74 -18.35 -11.21 -1.44
C SER A 74 -19.85 -11.51 -1.37
N GLU A 75 -20.61 -10.69 -0.66
CA GLU A 75 -22.05 -10.88 -0.42
C GLU A 75 -22.92 -9.90 -1.23
N THR A 76 -22.31 -8.88 -1.85
CA THR A 76 -23.06 -7.85 -2.61
C THR A 76 -23.60 -8.41 -3.92
N ASP A 77 -24.90 -8.24 -4.15
CA ASP A 77 -25.58 -8.55 -5.42
C ASP A 77 -25.56 -7.37 -6.40
N ILE A 78 -25.88 -7.60 -7.68
CA ILE A 78 -25.83 -6.55 -8.73
C ILE A 78 -26.72 -5.33 -8.42
N ASP A 79 -27.88 -5.56 -7.81
CA ASP A 79 -28.81 -4.49 -7.43
C ASP A 79 -28.20 -3.60 -6.33
N GLU A 80 -27.54 -4.20 -5.34
CA GLU A 80 -26.84 -3.50 -4.26
C GLU A 80 -25.63 -2.72 -4.78
N ILE A 81 -24.90 -3.26 -5.77
CA ILE A 81 -23.81 -2.52 -6.46
C ILE A 81 -24.37 -1.27 -7.12
N GLN A 82 -25.50 -1.38 -7.82
CA GLN A 82 -26.13 -0.25 -8.50
C GLN A 82 -26.60 0.81 -7.51
N GLU A 83 -27.21 0.40 -6.39
CA GLU A 83 -27.62 1.31 -5.33
C GLU A 83 -26.41 2.05 -4.74
N PHE A 84 -25.36 1.32 -4.35
CA PHE A 84 -24.13 1.91 -3.84
C PHE A 84 -23.52 2.92 -4.83
N CYS A 85 -23.45 2.56 -6.11
CA CYS A 85 -22.92 3.44 -7.14
C CYS A 85 -23.79 4.70 -7.36
N SER A 86 -25.11 4.58 -7.26
CA SER A 86 -26.02 5.73 -7.38
C SER A 86 -25.89 6.72 -6.23
N GLN A 87 -25.50 6.24 -5.04
CA GLN A 87 -25.32 7.05 -3.84
C GLN A 87 -23.95 7.75 -3.80
N LEU A 88 -22.97 7.27 -4.58
CA LEU A 88 -21.65 7.85 -4.59
C LEU A 88 -21.62 9.21 -5.31
N PRO A 89 -21.06 10.25 -4.67
CA PRO A 89 -20.83 11.51 -5.35
C PRO A 89 -19.95 11.37 -6.60
N ILE A 90 -20.28 12.13 -7.64
CA ILE A 90 -19.64 12.05 -8.96
C ILE A 90 -18.10 12.19 -8.91
N TYR A 91 -17.57 12.92 -7.93
CA TYR A 91 -16.12 13.13 -7.78
C TYR A 91 -15.36 11.85 -7.43
N PHE A 92 -16.00 10.86 -6.80
CA PHE A 92 -15.39 9.56 -6.52
C PHE A 92 -15.19 8.69 -7.77
N TYR A 93 -15.78 9.07 -8.90
CA TYR A 93 -15.51 8.44 -10.20
C TYR A 93 -14.41 9.16 -10.96
N PHE A 94 -14.50 10.50 -11.02
CA PHE A 94 -13.56 11.32 -11.78
C PHE A 94 -12.17 11.40 -11.14
N ILE A 95 -12.07 11.50 -9.81
CA ILE A 95 -10.79 11.65 -9.12
C ILE A 95 -9.90 10.41 -9.31
N PRO A 96 -10.36 9.17 -9.07
CA PRO A 96 -9.56 7.97 -9.34
C PRO A 96 -9.15 7.86 -10.81
N LEU A 97 -10.06 8.14 -11.73
CA LEU A 97 -9.78 8.06 -13.17
C LEU A 97 -8.68 9.05 -13.58
N LEU A 98 -8.79 10.31 -13.13
CA LEU A 98 -7.78 11.33 -13.39
C LEU A 98 -6.43 10.93 -12.80
N LEU A 99 -6.43 10.44 -11.55
CA LEU A 99 -5.23 9.98 -10.87
C LEU A 99 -4.56 8.81 -11.60
N VAL A 100 -5.32 7.82 -12.07
CA VAL A 100 -4.77 6.70 -12.87
C VAL A 100 -4.07 7.21 -14.12
N VAL A 101 -4.71 8.11 -14.88
CA VAL A 101 -4.09 8.70 -16.08
C VAL A 101 -2.83 9.47 -15.72
N CYS A 102 -2.88 10.31 -14.68
CA CYS A 102 -1.72 11.05 -14.18
C CYS A 102 -0.57 10.11 -13.78
N PHE A 103 -0.85 9.03 -13.04
CA PHE A 103 0.16 8.08 -12.61
C PHE A 103 0.76 7.32 -13.79
N ILE A 104 -0.03 6.86 -14.76
CA ILE A 104 0.48 6.19 -15.96
C ILE A 104 1.41 7.14 -16.73
N LEU A 105 1.01 8.38 -16.95
CA LEU A 105 1.82 9.38 -17.63
C LEU A 105 3.11 9.69 -16.85
N PHE A 106 3.01 9.78 -15.53
CA PHE A 106 4.13 10.03 -14.64
C PHE A 106 5.14 8.87 -14.68
N PHE A 107 4.69 7.65 -14.42
CA PHE A 107 5.52 6.45 -14.47
C PHE A 107 6.03 6.13 -15.87
N ARG A 108 5.50 6.72 -16.94
CA ARG A 108 6.06 6.60 -18.30
C ARG A 108 7.12 7.65 -18.60
N LYS A 109 6.84 8.93 -18.33
CA LYS A 109 7.71 10.05 -18.75
C LYS A 109 8.79 10.41 -17.73
N PHE A 110 8.56 10.15 -16.45
CA PHE A 110 9.45 10.65 -15.40
C PHE A 110 10.70 9.77 -15.28
N GLN A 111 11.88 10.38 -15.31
CA GLN A 111 13.11 9.66 -14.96
C GLN A 111 13.34 9.81 -13.47
N PHE A 112 13.26 8.71 -12.73
CA PHE A 112 13.55 8.69 -11.30
C PHE A 112 15.03 9.02 -11.08
N SER A 113 15.29 9.91 -10.11
CA SER A 113 16.65 10.37 -9.80
C SER A 113 17.52 9.19 -9.36
N LYS A 114 18.71 9.06 -9.94
CA LYS A 114 19.68 8.06 -9.53
C LYS A 114 20.37 8.53 -8.25
N ILE A 115 19.98 7.97 -7.11
CA ILE A 115 20.76 8.13 -5.89
C ILE A 115 21.86 7.06 -5.90
N GLY A 116 23.11 7.50 -6.08
CA GLY A 116 24.31 6.68 -5.86
C GLY A 116 24.77 6.67 -4.41
N ASN A 117 24.06 7.36 -3.52
CA ASN A 117 24.45 7.53 -2.14
C ASN A 117 24.04 6.31 -1.28
N TYR A 118 25.03 5.50 -0.92
CA TYR A 118 24.89 4.32 -0.07
C TYR A 118 24.21 4.64 1.27
N TYR A 119 24.41 5.85 1.83
CA TYR A 119 23.78 6.27 3.07
C TYR A 119 22.24 6.22 3.01
N VAL A 120 21.63 6.56 1.87
CA VAL A 120 20.18 6.55 1.70
C VAL A 120 19.63 5.12 1.73
N ILE A 121 20.37 4.18 1.13
CA ILE A 121 20.01 2.75 1.13
C ILE A 121 20.13 2.19 2.54
N THR A 122 21.21 2.52 3.26
CA THR A 122 21.42 2.10 4.65
C THR A 122 20.30 2.62 5.56
N ILE A 123 19.90 3.89 5.42
CA ILE A 123 18.81 4.47 6.20
C ILE A 123 17.47 3.77 5.87
N ALA A 124 17.18 3.53 4.59
CA ALA A 124 15.96 2.82 4.18
C ALA A 124 15.90 1.41 4.78
N LEU A 125 17.00 0.66 4.75
CA LEU A 125 17.11 -0.67 5.34
C LEU A 125 16.94 -0.63 6.86
N LEU A 126 17.56 0.33 7.55
CA LEU A 126 17.43 0.49 9.00
C LEU A 126 15.96 0.74 9.40
N ILE A 127 15.26 1.63 8.70
CA ILE A 127 13.85 1.93 8.99
C ILE A 127 12.96 0.71 8.70
N CYS A 128 13.22 0.00 7.61
CA CYS A 128 12.50 -1.22 7.23
C CYS A 128 12.68 -2.34 8.28
N LEU A 129 13.90 -2.53 8.78
CA LEU A 129 14.26 -3.62 9.69
C LEU A 129 14.09 -3.28 11.17
N TYR A 130 13.98 -1.99 11.54
CA TYR A 130 13.87 -1.58 12.95
C TYR A 130 12.70 -2.25 13.68
N ARG A 131 11.50 -2.23 13.07
CA ARG A 131 10.29 -2.85 13.66
C ARG A 131 10.36 -4.38 13.74
N PRO A 132 10.69 -5.13 12.67
CA PRO A 132 10.77 -6.59 12.76
C PRO A 132 11.86 -7.06 13.73
N VAL A 133 13.02 -6.39 13.76
CA VAL A 133 14.08 -6.70 14.73
C VAL A 133 13.61 -6.45 16.17
N LYS A 134 12.94 -5.33 16.43
CA LYS A 134 12.35 -5.04 17.74
C LYS A 134 11.28 -6.06 18.13
N GLY A 135 10.49 -6.55 17.16
CA GLY A 135 9.51 -7.61 17.36
C GLY A 135 10.17 -8.92 17.79
N ILE A 136 11.19 -9.38 17.06
CA ILE A 136 11.92 -10.61 17.39
C ILE A 136 12.55 -10.52 18.79
N LEU A 137 13.20 -9.39 19.10
CA LEU A 137 13.84 -9.19 20.41
C LEU A 137 12.82 -9.21 21.56
N LYS A 138 11.62 -8.66 21.35
CA LYS A 138 10.57 -8.61 22.38
C LYS A 138 9.89 -9.96 22.59
N TYR A 139 9.60 -10.69 21.52
CA TYR A 139 8.77 -11.90 21.57
C TYR A 139 9.59 -13.20 21.63
N GLN A 140 10.91 -13.15 21.44
CA GLN A 140 11.84 -14.30 21.49
C GLN A 140 11.25 -15.59 20.89
N PRO A 141 10.82 -15.56 19.61
CA PRO A 141 10.18 -16.71 18.99
C PRO A 141 11.15 -17.90 18.91
N THR A 142 10.75 -19.04 19.49
CA THR A 142 11.57 -20.25 19.60
C THR A 142 11.48 -21.18 18.38
N THR A 143 10.57 -20.91 17.44
CA THR A 143 10.30 -21.74 16.25
C THR A 143 10.35 -20.90 14.98
N PHE A 144 10.86 -21.48 13.88
CA PHE A 144 10.99 -20.80 12.58
C PHE A 144 9.67 -20.22 12.06
N THR A 145 8.55 -20.93 12.22
CA THR A 145 7.22 -20.45 11.84
C THR A 145 6.78 -19.23 12.64
N ARG A 146 7.14 -19.12 13.92
CA ARG A 146 6.84 -17.93 14.74
C ARG A 146 7.76 -16.76 14.39
N ILE A 147 8.99 -17.04 13.96
CA ILE A 147 9.91 -16.00 13.46
C ILE A 147 9.31 -15.38 12.19
N THR A 148 8.90 -16.20 11.23
CA THR A 148 8.37 -15.68 9.96
C THR A 148 7.10 -14.87 10.15
N THR A 149 6.13 -15.34 10.95
CA THR A 149 4.91 -14.58 11.24
C THR A 149 5.22 -13.27 11.96
N THR A 150 6.12 -13.29 12.96
CA THR A 150 6.53 -12.08 13.67
C THR A 150 7.20 -11.06 12.72
N VAL A 151 8.02 -11.52 11.78
CA VAL A 151 8.64 -10.64 10.78
C VAL A 151 7.57 -10.06 9.85
N LEU A 152 6.69 -10.90 9.31
CA LEU A 152 5.60 -10.51 8.42
C LEU A 152 4.70 -9.44 9.05
N ASP A 153 4.24 -9.65 10.29
CA ASP A 153 3.33 -8.75 11.00
C ASP A 153 3.98 -7.39 11.32
N ASN A 154 5.31 -7.39 11.52
CA ASN A 154 6.07 -6.18 11.86
C ASN A 154 6.66 -5.48 10.63
N PHE A 155 6.56 -6.06 9.43
CA PHE A 155 7.01 -5.45 8.18
C PHE A 155 5.99 -4.43 7.67
N LYS A 156 6.07 -3.20 8.19
CA LYS A 156 5.10 -2.13 7.93
C LYS A 156 5.39 -1.33 6.65
N TYR A 157 5.65 -2.03 5.54
CA TYR A 157 5.72 -1.40 4.21
C TYR A 157 4.31 -1.26 3.62
N PRO A 158 3.85 -0.06 3.21
CA PRO A 158 2.43 0.18 2.92
C PRO A 158 1.77 -0.76 1.92
N PHE A 159 2.42 -1.02 0.78
CA PHE A 159 1.86 -1.95 -0.20
C PHE A 159 1.90 -3.41 0.27
N PHE A 160 2.90 -3.76 1.08
CA PHE A 160 2.99 -5.11 1.63
C PHE A 160 1.94 -5.33 2.73
N GLU A 161 1.77 -4.33 3.60
CA GLU A 161 0.72 -4.29 4.62
C GLU A 161 -0.65 -4.39 3.95
N PHE A 162 -0.91 -3.64 2.87
CA PHE A 162 -2.14 -3.75 2.09
C PHE A 162 -2.42 -5.17 1.59
N CYS A 163 -1.43 -5.82 0.97
CA CYS A 163 -1.59 -7.19 0.47
C CYS A 163 -1.79 -8.20 1.61
N LEU A 164 -1.08 -8.05 2.73
CA LEU A 164 -1.22 -8.93 3.89
C LEU A 164 -2.58 -8.75 4.58
N ASP A 165 -3.04 -7.51 4.73
CA ASP A 165 -4.33 -7.19 5.35
C ASP A 165 -5.47 -7.75 4.48
N LEU A 166 -5.36 -7.64 3.16
CA LEU A 166 -6.33 -8.24 2.24
C LEU A 166 -6.30 -9.78 2.30
N TYR A 167 -5.12 -10.40 2.27
CA TYR A 167 -4.98 -11.86 2.35
C TYR A 167 -5.51 -12.42 3.69
N SER A 168 -5.15 -11.78 4.80
CA SER A 168 -5.62 -12.19 6.14
C SER A 168 -7.12 -12.01 6.27
N SER A 169 -7.69 -10.93 5.73
CA SER A 169 -9.13 -10.69 5.74
C SER A 169 -9.91 -11.74 4.95
N VAL A 170 -9.42 -12.10 3.74
CA VAL A 170 -10.03 -13.19 2.94
C VAL A 170 -9.92 -14.53 3.66
N LYS A 171 -8.78 -14.82 4.29
CA LYS A 171 -8.60 -16.06 5.04
C LYS A 171 -9.58 -16.17 6.22
N ILE A 172 -9.76 -15.09 6.98
CA ILE A 172 -10.71 -15.04 8.11
C ILE A 172 -12.13 -15.27 7.59
N TYR A 173 -12.55 -14.53 6.55
CA TYR A 173 -13.86 -14.67 5.93
C TYR A 173 -14.16 -16.12 5.49
N LEU A 174 -13.22 -16.79 4.82
CA LEU A 174 -13.37 -18.18 4.38
C LEU A 174 -13.38 -19.20 5.53
N THR A 175 -12.90 -18.83 6.72
CA THR A 175 -12.91 -19.71 7.90
C THR A 175 -14.20 -19.56 8.71
N GLU A 176 -14.84 -18.38 8.64
CA GLU A 176 -16.07 -18.05 9.37
C GLU A 176 -17.35 -18.39 8.56
N LYS A 177 -17.23 -18.60 7.24
CA LYS A 177 -18.31 -19.01 6.33
C LYS A 177 -18.54 -20.53 6.34
#